data_AF-A0A3M1CQX5-F1
#
_entry.id   AF-A0A3M1CQX5-F1
#
_cell.length_a   1.000
_cell.length_b   1.000
_cell.length_c   1.000
_cell.angle_alpha   90.00
_cell.angle_beta   90.00
_cell.angle_gamma   90.00
#
_symmetry.space_group_name_H-M   'P 1'
#
loop_
_entity.id
_entity.type
_entity.pdbx_description
1 polymer ?
#
loop_
_entity_poly.entity_id
_entity_poly.type
_entity_poly.pdbx_seq_one_letter_code
_entity_poly.pdbx_strand_id
1 'polypeptide(L)'
;MRTLLLLGALAVASIPAAVSAKCYSGQDWKKDGNKFYVCIKGDETWANRHKAEAVCKKVKGSKCDAVNTYSSSCNGACYDESGKKHHSLSGY
;
A
#
# COMPACT_ATOMS: atom_id res chain seq x y z
N MET A 1 -52.45 20.42 -23.53
CA MET A 1 -51.42 21.20 -22.82
C MET A 1 -51.00 20.45 -21.57
N ARG A 2 -49.68 20.35 -21.35
CA ARG A 2 -49.00 20.31 -20.03
C ARG A 2 -49.20 19.03 -19.20
N THR A 3 -48.19 18.32 -18.72
CA THR A 3 -46.73 18.49 -18.72
C THR A 3 -46.16 17.12 -18.37
N LEU A 4 -45.25 16.58 -19.19
CA LEU A 4 -44.43 15.41 -18.84
C LEU A 4 -43.46 15.83 -17.72
N LEU A 5 -43.68 15.34 -16.50
CA LEU A 5 -42.73 15.44 -15.40
C LEU A 5 -41.66 14.35 -15.58
N LEU A 6 -40.56 14.71 -16.24
CA LEU A 6 -39.31 13.95 -16.22
C LEU A 6 -38.70 14.10 -14.81
N LEU A 7 -38.91 13.09 -13.95
CA LEU A 7 -38.11 12.93 -12.74
C LEU A 7 -36.70 12.49 -13.15
N GLY A 8 -35.77 13.44 -13.21
CA GLY A 8 -34.35 13.19 -13.40
C GLY A 8 -33.77 12.45 -12.20
N ALA A 9 -33.44 11.17 -12.37
CA ALA A 9 -32.62 10.43 -11.43
C ALA A 9 -31.16 10.89 -11.57
N LEU A 10 -30.68 11.78 -10.69
CA LEU A 10 -29.24 11.99 -10.50
C LEU A 10 -28.67 10.75 -9.82
N ALA A 11 -28.15 9.80 -10.61
CA ALA A 11 -27.28 8.75 -10.12
C ALA A 11 -25.94 9.38 -9.74
N VAL A 12 -25.73 9.63 -8.45
CA VAL A 12 -24.42 10.01 -7.91
C VAL A 12 -23.54 8.77 -8.01
N ALA A 13 -22.75 8.67 -9.08
CA ALA A 13 -21.74 7.63 -9.23
C ALA A 13 -20.70 7.83 -8.12
N SER A 14 -20.77 7.00 -7.08
CA SER A 14 -19.75 6.91 -6.04
C SER A 14 -18.46 6.38 -6.69
N ILE A 15 -17.54 7.30 -7.00
CA ILE A 15 -16.19 6.92 -7.46
C ILE A 15 -15.52 6.22 -6.27
N PRO A 16 -15.12 4.94 -6.38
CA PRO A 16 -14.39 4.29 -5.30
C PRO A 16 -13.12 5.09 -5.04
N ALA A 17 -12.92 5.52 -3.79
CA ALA A 17 -11.67 6.13 -3.38
C ALA A 17 -10.55 5.18 -3.79
N ALA A 18 -9.65 5.64 -4.67
CA ALA A 18 -8.48 4.86 -5.02
C ALA A 18 -7.76 4.54 -3.71
N VAL A 19 -7.72 3.27 -3.33
CA VAL A 19 -6.96 2.82 -2.16
C VAL A 19 -5.49 3.11 -2.51
N SER A 20 -5.00 4.24 -2.04
CA SER A 20 -3.60 4.62 -2.13
C SER A 20 -2.83 3.65 -1.27
N ALA A 21 -1.78 3.04 -1.82
CA ALA A 21 -0.91 2.14 -1.10
C ALA A 21 0.52 2.63 -1.24
N LYS A 22 1.29 2.50 -0.18
CA LYS A 22 2.71 2.84 -0.20
C LYS A 22 3.54 1.63 0.17
N CYS A 23 4.49 1.32 -0.70
CA CYS A 23 5.50 0.29 -0.53
C CYS A 23 6.78 0.92 -0.04
N TYR A 24 7.19 0.55 1.17
CA TYR A 24 8.32 1.10 1.90
C TYR A 24 9.53 0.18 1.83
N SER A 25 10.72 0.76 1.88
CA SER A 25 11.98 0.04 2.11
C SER A 25 12.93 0.86 2.97
N GLY A 26 13.88 0.21 3.62
CA GLY A 26 15.09 0.79 4.20
C GLY A 26 16.36 0.32 3.48
N GLN A 27 17.52 0.78 3.93
CA GLN A 27 18.83 0.37 3.40
C GLN A 27 19.12 -1.11 3.70
N ASP A 28 18.73 -1.60 4.87
CA ASP A 28 19.03 -2.98 5.31
C ASP A 28 17.86 -3.96 5.11
N TRP A 29 16.78 -3.53 4.44
CA TRP A 29 15.60 -4.34 4.14
C TRP A 29 15.93 -5.36 3.05
N LYS A 30 16.67 -6.39 3.48
CA LYS A 30 17.14 -7.48 2.64
C LYS A 30 16.82 -8.81 3.31
N LYS A 31 16.34 -9.76 2.50
CA LYS A 31 16.14 -11.15 2.89
C LYS A 31 16.82 -12.02 1.85
N ASP A 32 17.67 -12.94 2.31
CA ASP A 32 18.48 -13.80 1.44
C ASP A 32 19.29 -12.99 0.40
N GLY A 33 19.86 -11.86 0.85
CA GLY A 33 20.66 -10.94 0.01
C GLY A 33 19.85 -10.00 -0.91
N ASN A 34 18.53 -10.20 -1.03
CA ASN A 34 17.69 -9.46 -1.97
C ASN A 34 16.90 -8.36 -1.26
N LYS A 35 16.89 -7.15 -1.84
CA LYS A 35 16.06 -6.04 -1.35
C LYS A 35 14.58 -6.41 -1.45
N PHE A 36 13.81 -6.07 -0.43
CA PHE A 36 12.36 -6.23 -0.44
C PHE A 36 11.64 -4.95 0.00
N TYR A 37 10.34 -4.91 -0.26
CA TYR A 37 9.47 -3.82 0.12
C TYR A 37 8.29 -4.32 0.95
N VAL A 38 7.76 -3.47 1.83
CA VAL A 38 6.51 -3.72 2.55
C VAL A 38 5.48 -2.69 2.11
N CYS A 39 4.33 -3.14 1.60
CA CYS A 39 3.24 -2.29 1.17
C CYS A 39 2.14 -2.21 2.24
N ILE A 40 1.83 -0.98 2.64
CA ILE A 40 0.79 -0.65 3.63
C ILE A 40 -0.31 0.15 2.94
N LYS A 41 -1.56 -0.16 3.31
CA LYS A 41 -2.74 0.57 2.83
C LYS A 41 -2.77 1.99 3.38
N GLY A 42 -3.17 2.92 2.53
CA GLY A 42 -3.23 4.34 2.81
C GLY A 42 -1.98 5.11 2.40
N ASP A 43 -2.03 6.41 2.66
CA ASP A 43 -0.97 7.33 2.28
C ASP A 43 0.30 7.18 3.12
N GLU A 44 1.32 7.90 2.66
CA GLU A 44 2.60 8.02 3.34
C GLU A 44 2.40 8.78 4.67
N THR A 45 2.52 8.08 5.79
CA THR A 45 2.41 8.65 7.13
C THR A 45 3.45 8.04 8.06
N TRP A 46 3.82 8.78 9.11
CA TRP A 46 4.70 8.29 10.17
C TRP A 46 4.23 6.95 10.77
N ALA A 47 2.93 6.82 11.01
CA ALA A 47 2.34 5.58 11.52
C ALA A 47 2.51 4.41 10.53
N ASN A 48 2.32 4.66 9.22
CA ASN A 48 2.49 3.63 8.20
C ASN A 48 3.96 3.22 7.99
N ARG A 49 4.92 4.13 8.17
CA ARG A 49 6.36 3.80 8.19
C ARG A 49 6.69 2.81 9.30
N HIS A 50 6.24 3.09 10.53
CA HIS A 50 6.46 2.18 11.66
C HIS A 50 5.74 0.84 11.53
N LYS A 51 4.53 0.82 10.95
CA LYS A 51 3.87 -0.44 10.59
C LYS A 51 4.72 -1.24 9.60
N ALA A 52 5.25 -0.60 8.58
CA ALA A 52 6.11 -1.25 7.59
C ALA A 52 7.40 -1.79 8.22
N GLU A 53 8.03 -1.06 9.13
CA GLU A 53 9.20 -1.52 9.91
C GLU A 53 8.87 -2.73 10.78
N ALA A 54 7.70 -2.74 11.42
CA ALA A 54 7.25 -3.88 12.22
C ALA A 54 7.05 -5.14 11.37
N VAL A 55 6.49 -4.99 10.17
CA VAL A 55 6.37 -6.09 9.21
C VAL A 55 7.75 -6.51 8.69
N CYS A 56 8.64 -5.56 8.38
CA CYS A 56 10.01 -5.86 7.99
C CYS A 56 10.70 -6.72 9.04
N LYS A 57 10.57 -6.37 10.33
CA LYS A 57 11.11 -7.17 11.44
C LYS A 57 10.56 -8.60 11.46
N LYS A 58 9.26 -8.78 11.20
CA LYS A 58 8.63 -10.11 11.11
C LYS A 58 9.19 -10.91 9.92
N VAL A 59 9.30 -10.28 8.76
CA VAL A 59 9.76 -10.91 7.51
C VAL A 59 11.25 -11.27 7.57
N LYS A 60 12.08 -10.34 8.03
CA LYS A 60 13.54 -10.47 8.13
C LYS A 60 13.97 -11.32 9.33
N GLY A 61 13.16 -11.38 10.39
CA GLY A 61 13.48 -12.06 11.65
C GLY A 61 14.46 -11.28 12.55
N SER A 62 14.85 -10.06 12.16
CA SER A 62 15.73 -9.18 12.93
C SER A 62 15.28 -7.73 12.76
N LYS A 63 15.84 -6.80 13.56
CA LYS A 63 15.53 -5.38 13.43
C LYS A 63 15.86 -4.91 12.00
N CYS A 64 15.01 -4.03 11.50
CA CYS A 64 15.24 -3.29 10.27
C CYS A 64 15.54 -1.83 10.61
N ASP A 65 16.30 -1.17 9.75
CA ASP A 65 16.47 0.27 9.76
C ASP A 65 15.18 1.01 9.42
N ALA A 66 15.21 2.30 9.68
CA ALA A 66 14.13 3.20 9.36
C ALA A 66 13.85 3.19 7.86
N VAL A 67 12.58 3.39 7.50
CA VAL A 67 12.17 3.60 6.11
C VAL A 67 12.99 4.76 5.50
N ASN A 68 13.65 4.48 4.36
CA ASN A 68 14.43 5.47 3.62
C ASN A 68 13.79 5.84 2.26
N THR A 69 12.85 5.03 1.77
CA THR A 69 12.21 5.20 0.47
C THR A 69 10.82 4.61 0.51
N TYR A 70 9.91 5.23 -0.24
CA TYR A 70 8.59 4.71 -0.52
C TYR A 70 8.26 4.81 -2.01
N SER A 71 7.33 3.98 -2.47
CA SER A 71 6.83 3.98 -3.84
C SER A 71 5.36 3.60 -3.84
N SER A 72 4.59 3.99 -4.86
CA SER A 72 3.16 3.61 -4.96
C SER A 72 2.95 2.18 -5.43
N SER A 73 4.04 1.49 -5.78
CA SER A 73 4.04 0.09 -6.23
C SER A 73 5.33 -0.60 -5.83
N CYS A 74 5.31 -1.93 -5.88
CA CYS A 74 6.47 -2.78 -5.72
C CYS A 74 6.44 -3.89 -6.77
N ASN A 75 7.63 -4.26 -7.27
CA ASN A 75 7.85 -5.42 -8.13
C ASN A 75 9.01 -6.26 -7.57
N GLY A 76 8.84 -7.59 -7.57
CA GLY A 76 9.82 -8.55 -7.08
C GLY A 76 9.46 -9.13 -5.72
N ALA A 77 10.14 -8.69 -4.66
CA ALA A 77 9.90 -9.15 -3.29
C ALA A 77 9.07 -8.13 -2.53
N CYS A 78 7.75 -8.22 -2.65
CA CYS A 78 6.81 -7.35 -1.97
C CYS A 78 6.16 -8.11 -0.82
N TYR A 79 5.93 -7.45 0.30
CA TYR A 79 5.23 -8.01 1.44
C TYR A 79 4.06 -7.11 1.79
N ASP A 80 2.91 -7.68 2.12
CA ASP A 80 1.77 -6.90 2.61
C ASP A 80 1.83 -6.66 4.12
N GLU A 81 0.83 -5.99 4.67
CA GLU A 81 0.65 -5.68 6.09
C GLU A 81 0.68 -6.91 7.01
N SER A 82 0.34 -8.09 6.48
CA SER A 82 0.37 -9.36 7.20
C SER A 82 1.75 -10.04 7.14
N GLY A 83 2.66 -9.54 6.30
CA GLY A 83 3.96 -10.15 6.02
C GLY A 83 3.90 -11.27 4.99
N LYS A 84 2.81 -11.37 4.22
CA LYS A 84 2.70 -12.33 3.12
C LYS A 84 3.44 -11.81 1.90
N LYS A 85 4.21 -12.68 1.25
CA LYS A 85 4.98 -12.35 0.04
C LYS A 85 4.07 -12.29 -1.19
N HIS A 86 4.29 -11.28 -2.02
CA HIS A 86 3.67 -11.04 -3.31
C HIS A 86 4.74 -10.72 -4.35
N HIS A 87 4.47 -11.04 -5.61
CA HIS A 87 5.36 -10.73 -6.72
C HIS A 87 5.25 -9.27 -7.18
N SER A 88 4.06 -8.69 -7.08
CA SER A 88 3.80 -7.29 -7.39
C SER A 88 2.63 -6.81 -6.54
N LEU A 89 2.72 -5.57 -6.06
CA LEU A 89 1.65 -4.87 -5.37
C LEU A 89 1.54 -3.46 -5.93
N SER A 90 0.35 -3.09 -6.39
CA SER A 90 0.01 -1.78 -6.96
C SER A 90 -1.35 -1.38 -6.42
N GLY A 91 -1.43 -0.23 -5.73
CA GLY A 91 -2.69 0.25 -5.14
C GLY A 91 -3.30 -0.70 -4.10
N TYR A 92 -2.45 -1.40 -3.34
CA TYR A 92 -2.84 -2.41 -2.36
C TYR A 92 -3.41 -1.83 -1.05
#